data_AF-A0A401X305-F1
#
_entry.id   AF-A0A401X305-F1
#
_cell.length_a   1.000
_cell.length_b   1.000
_cell.length_c   1.000
_cell.angle_alpha   90.00
_cell.angle_beta   90.00
_cell.angle_gamma   90.00
#
_symmetry.space_group_name_H-M   'P 1'
#
loop_
_entity.id
_entity.type
_entity.pdbx_description
1 polymer ?
#
loop_
_entity_poly.entity_id
_entity_poly.type
_entity_poly.pdbx_seq_one_letter_code
_entity_poly.pdbx_strand_id
1 'polypeptide(L)'
;MPQNSLPDYCILPPDVAERMAHIKQRECVLKIDHVGKVFTQKRHQTVALEDINFDIHRREFVCVVGPSGCGKSTLIRILAGLEDTTSGRILVDGQP
;
A
#
# COMPACT_ATOMS: atom_id res chain seq x y z
N MET A 1 23.73 -21.91 -17.93
CA MET A 1 23.45 -20.99 -16.81
C MET A 1 22.22 -21.54 -16.10
N PRO A 2 22.24 -21.79 -14.78
CA PRO A 2 21.05 -22.29 -14.11
C PRO A 2 19.96 -21.22 -14.21
N GLN A 3 18.79 -21.60 -14.75
CA GLN A 3 17.58 -20.79 -14.71
C GLN A 3 17.16 -20.67 -13.25
N ASN A 4 17.60 -19.58 -12.61
CA ASN A 4 17.21 -19.27 -11.25
C ASN A 4 15.78 -18.70 -11.31
N SER A 5 14.77 -19.57 -11.21
CA SER A 5 13.38 -19.13 -11.06
C SER A 5 13.25 -18.48 -9.68
N LEU A 6 13.12 -17.15 -9.65
CA LEU A 6 12.77 -16.46 -8.42
C LEU A 6 11.40 -16.97 -7.95
N PRO A 7 11.20 -17.16 -6.63
CA PRO A 7 9.87 -17.50 -6.12
C PRO A 7 8.88 -16.39 -6.47
N ASP A 8 7.63 -16.78 -6.75
CA ASP A 8 6.55 -15.84 -6.96
C ASP A 8 6.36 -15.00 -5.69
N TYR A 9 6.36 -13.67 -5.82
CA TYR A 9 6.19 -12.76 -4.69
C TYR A 9 4.80 -12.86 -4.06
N CYS A 10 3.83 -13.47 -4.76
CA CYS A 10 2.51 -13.79 -4.23
C CYS A 10 2.54 -15.01 -3.30
N ILE A 11 3.60 -15.82 -3.35
CA ILE A 11 3.74 -17.03 -2.54
C ILE A 11 4.76 -16.78 -1.44
N LEU A 12 4.28 -16.74 -0.21
CA LEU A 12 5.14 -16.64 0.96
C LEU A 12 5.66 -18.04 1.34
N PRO A 13 6.98 -18.24 1.41
CA PRO A 13 7.56 -19.44 2.01
C PRO A 13 7.04 -19.65 3.44
N PRO A 14 6.98 -20.90 3.96
CA PRO A 14 6.36 -21.18 5.26
C PRO A 14 6.91 -20.36 6.43
N ASP A 15 8.22 -20.16 6.47
CA ASP A 15 8.92 -19.36 7.48
C ASP A 15 8.56 -17.85 7.40
N VAL A 16 8.38 -17.33 6.19
CA VAL A 16 7.93 -15.95 5.96
C VAL A 16 6.46 -15.81 6.33
N ALA A 17 5.61 -16.77 5.97
CA ALA A 17 4.18 -16.77 6.28
C ALA A 17 3.94 -16.80 7.80
N GLU A 18 4.65 -17.66 8.53
CA GLU A 18 4.58 -17.73 10.01
C GLU A 18 5.00 -16.39 10.64
N ARG A 19 6.11 -15.82 10.18
CA ARG A 19 6.58 -14.50 10.64
C ARG A 19 5.55 -13.41 10.36
N MET A 20 4.92 -13.40 9.19
CA MET A 20 3.88 -12.45 8.83
C MET A 20 2.64 -12.62 9.70
N ALA A 21 2.20 -13.86 9.97
CA ALA A 21 1.09 -14.14 10.88
C ALA A 21 1.33 -13.57 12.29
N HIS A 22 2.55 -13.70 12.82
CA HIS A 22 2.93 -13.11 14.11
C HIS A 22 2.94 -11.57 14.08
N ILE A 23 3.30 -10.95 12.95
CA ILE A 23 3.27 -9.49 12.79
C ILE A 23 1.83 -8.99 12.71
N LYS A 24 0.94 -9.70 11.99
CA LYS A 24 -0.48 -9.34 11.84
C LYS A 24 -1.29 -9.45 13.13
N GLN A 25 -0.78 -10.09 14.18
CA GLN A 25 -1.41 -10.10 15.52
C GLN A 25 -1.13 -8.84 16.34
N ARG A 26 -0.26 -7.94 15.85
CA ARG A 26 0.09 -6.70 16.57
C ARG A 26 -0.96 -5.63 16.34
N GLU A 27 -0.85 -4.53 17.07
CA GLU A 27 -1.65 -3.33 16.82
C GLU A 27 -1.53 -2.88 15.35
N CYS A 28 -2.66 -2.62 14.70
CA CYS A 28 -2.71 -1.95 13.41
C CYS A 28 -2.48 -0.45 13.63
N VAL A 29 -1.40 0.08 13.05
CA VAL A 29 -0.97 1.48 13.22
C VAL A 29 -1.34 2.35 12.01
N LEU A 30 -1.59 1.72 10.86
CA LEU A 30 -2.04 2.41 9.66
C LEU A 30 -3.09 1.56 8.95
N LYS A 31 -4.28 2.11 8.78
CA LYS A 31 -5.36 1.49 8.01
C LYS A 31 -5.70 2.34 6.80
N ILE A 32 -5.72 1.72 5.63
CA ILE A 32 -6.12 2.32 4.37
C ILE A 32 -7.43 1.68 3.93
N ASP A 33 -8.47 2.50 3.81
CA ASP A 33 -9.85 2.07 3.62
C ASP A 33 -10.43 2.75 2.36
N HIS A 34 -10.53 1.97 1.27
CA HIS A 34 -11.05 2.37 -0.04
C HIS A 34 -10.42 3.65 -0.62
N VAL A 35 -9.10 3.83 -0.44
CA VAL A 35 -8.42 5.06 -0.85
C VAL A 35 -8.34 5.17 -2.37
N GLY A 36 -8.84 6.29 -2.88
CA GLY A 36 -8.73 6.67 -4.28
C GLY A 36 -8.11 8.06 -4.45
N LYS A 37 -7.46 8.29 -5.59
CA LYS A 37 -6.93 9.60 -5.96
C LYS A 37 -7.14 9.86 -7.45
N VAL A 38 -7.84 10.93 -7.75
CA VAL A 38 -8.02 11.44 -9.11
C VAL A 38 -7.43 12.84 -9.19
N PHE A 39 -6.46 13.04 -10.08
CA PHE A 39 -5.95 14.36 -10.41
C PHE A 39 -6.78 14.95 -11.54
N THR A 40 -7.38 16.11 -11.31
CA THR A 40 -8.10 16.87 -12.34
C THR A 40 -7.24 18.04 -12.79
N GLN A 41 -6.89 18.07 -14.07
CA GLN A 41 -6.17 19.20 -14.69
C GLN A 41 -6.91 19.67 -15.94
N LYS A 42 -7.42 20.90 -15.91
CA LYS A 42 -8.21 21.52 -16.99
C LYS A 42 -9.39 20.64 -17.44
N ARG A 43 -9.20 19.83 -18.47
CA ARG A 43 -10.21 18.94 -19.10
C ARG A 43 -9.79 17.47 -19.08
N HIS A 44 -8.76 17.12 -18.33
CA HIS A 44 -8.31 15.74 -18.16
C HIS A 44 -8.39 15.32 -16.70
N GLN A 45 -8.88 14.12 -16.49
CA GLN A 45 -8.83 13.43 -15.21
C GLN A 45 -7.90 12.23 -15.34
N THR A 46 -7.02 12.09 -14.37
CA THR A 46 -6.11 10.95 -14.28
C THR A 46 -6.37 10.23 -12.96
N VAL A 47 -6.86 9.00 -13.04
CA VAL A 47 -6.98 8.11 -11.89
C VAL A 47 -5.58 7.62 -11.53
N ALA A 48 -5.06 8.08 -10.39
CA ALA A 48 -3.73 7.71 -9.90
C ALA A 48 -3.77 6.55 -8.91
N LEU A 49 -4.85 6.44 -8.14
CA LEU A 49 -5.13 5.32 -7.23
C LEU A 49 -6.61 4.98 -7.32
N GLU A 50 -6.90 3.69 -7.37
CA GLU A 50 -8.26 3.14 -7.47
C GLU A 50 -8.43 2.07 -6.39
N ASP A 51 -9.31 2.35 -5.43
CA ASP A 51 -9.75 1.41 -4.40
C ASP A 51 -8.63 0.65 -3.64
N ILE A 52 -7.67 1.40 -3.10
CA ILE A 52 -6.56 0.84 -2.35
C ILE A 52 -6.99 0.49 -0.92
N ASN A 53 -6.75 -0.76 -0.52
CA ASN A 53 -7.14 -1.32 0.77
C ASN A 53 -5.99 -2.16 1.36
N PHE A 54 -5.45 -1.75 2.50
CA PHE A 54 -4.53 -2.59 3.29
C PHE A 54 -4.28 -2.01 4.69
N ASP A 55 -3.77 -2.88 5.57
CA ASP A 55 -3.43 -2.56 6.95
C ASP A 55 -1.94 -2.83 7.22
N ILE A 56 -1.27 -1.88 7.89
CA ILE A 56 0.10 -2.01 8.38
C ILE A 56 0.10 -2.14 9.90
N HIS A 57 0.75 -3.19 10.38
CA HIS A 57 0.83 -3.53 11.79
C HIS A 57 2.15 -3.05 12.39
N ARG A 58 2.18 -2.89 13.72
CA ARG A 58 3.36 -2.38 14.42
C ARG A 58 4.61 -3.22 14.11
N ARG A 59 5.67 -2.55 13.65
CA ARG A 59 6.95 -3.14 13.18
C ARG A 59 6.80 -4.05 11.95
N GLU A 60 5.75 -3.87 11.14
CA GLU A 60 5.68 -4.41 9.78
C GLU A 60 6.52 -3.54 8.84
N PHE A 61 7.25 -4.17 7.92
CA PHE A 61 8.01 -3.48 6.89
C PHE A 61 7.36 -3.76 5.54
N VAL A 62 6.90 -2.71 4.86
CA VAL A 62 6.16 -2.82 3.61
C VAL A 62 6.95 -2.18 2.48
N CYS A 63 6.98 -2.84 1.33
CA CYS A 63 7.57 -2.33 0.10
C CYS A 63 6.48 -2.21 -0.97
N VAL A 64 6.37 -1.05 -1.60
CA VAL A 64 5.44 -0.82 -2.72
C VAL A 64 6.23 -0.88 -4.02
N VAL A 65 5.93 -1.85 -4.87
CA VAL A 65 6.62 -2.13 -6.13
C VAL A 65 5.66 -2.04 -7.31
N GLY A 66 6.18 -1.62 -8.46
CA GLY A 66 5.40 -1.46 -9.70
C GLY A 66 6.07 -0.51 -10.70
N PRO A 67 5.64 -0.52 -11.98
CA PRO A 67 6.25 0.29 -13.05
C PRO A 67 6.10 1.80 -12.82
N SER A 68 6.85 2.61 -13.55
CA SER A 68 6.67 4.07 -13.50
C SER A 68 5.24 4.46 -13.86
N GLY A 69 4.66 5.44 -13.14
CA GLY A 69 3.29 5.90 -13.36
C GLY A 69 2.18 5.11 -12.65
N CYS A 70 2.45 3.98 -12.00
CA CYS A 70 1.41 3.16 -11.36
C CYS A 70 0.90 3.69 -9.99
N GLY A 71 1.17 4.95 -9.64
CA GLY A 71 0.63 5.57 -8.41
C GLY A 71 1.47 5.45 -7.14
N LYS A 72 2.64 4.77 -7.13
CA LYS A 72 3.46 4.58 -5.91
C LYS A 72 3.80 5.88 -5.17
N SER A 73 4.35 6.86 -5.87
CA SER A 73 4.72 8.14 -5.27
C SER A 73 3.49 8.92 -4.80
N THR A 74 2.35 8.76 -5.48
CA THR A 74 1.06 9.32 -5.05
C THR A 74 0.62 8.70 -3.72
N LEU A 75 0.63 7.37 -3.62
CA LEU A 75 0.30 6.66 -2.38
C LEU A 75 1.21 7.10 -1.23
N ILE A 76 2.53 7.13 -1.44
CA ILE A 76 3.49 7.54 -0.40
C ILE A 76 3.26 8.99 0.05
N ARG A 77 2.97 9.92 -0.88
CA ARG A 77 2.67 11.32 -0.54
C ARG A 77 1.40 11.45 0.29
N ILE A 78 0.36 10.69 -0.07
CA ILE A 78 -0.88 10.65 0.69
C ILE A 78 -0.62 10.13 2.11
N LEU A 79 0.10 9.01 2.24
CA LEU A 79 0.47 8.45 3.55
C LEU A 79 1.32 9.39 4.41
N ALA A 80 2.12 10.25 3.79
CA ALA A 80 2.93 11.25 4.47
C ALA A 80 2.14 12.54 4.82
N GLY A 81 0.84 12.62 4.51
CA GLY A 81 0.03 13.82 4.70
C GLY A 81 0.40 14.97 3.77
N LEU A 82 1.07 14.69 2.65
CA LEU A 82 1.50 15.69 1.66
C LEU A 82 0.53 15.83 0.48
N GLU A 83 -0.52 15.01 0.44
CA GLU A 83 -1.53 14.96 -0.61
C GLU A 83 -2.83 14.39 -0.04
N ASP A 84 -3.96 14.99 -0.38
CA ASP A 84 -5.27 14.51 0.10
C ASP A 84 -5.78 13.34 -0.75
N THR A 85 -6.60 12.47 -0.16
CA THR A 85 -7.36 11.47 -0.92
C THR A 85 -8.51 12.15 -1.68
N THR A 86 -8.94 11.57 -2.80
CA THR A 86 -10.20 11.98 -3.45
C THR A 86 -11.39 11.18 -2.90
N SER A 87 -11.14 9.96 -2.44
CA SER A 87 -12.13 9.08 -1.83
C SER A 87 -11.47 8.16 -0.80
N GLY A 88 -12.29 7.55 0.05
CA GLY A 88 -11.83 6.70 1.13
C GLY A 88 -11.15 7.50 2.24
N ARG A 89 -10.47 6.78 3.14
CA ARG A 89 -9.82 7.39 4.30
C ARG A 89 -8.59 6.60 4.72
N ILE A 90 -7.73 7.29 5.47
CA ILE A 90 -6.58 6.71 6.12
C ILE A 90 -6.78 6.92 7.62
N LEU A 91 -6.39 5.93 8.42
CA LEU A 91 -6.37 6.05 9.87
C LEU A 91 -4.94 5.77 10.35
N VAL A 92 -4.33 6.71 11.05
CA VAL A 92 -3.04 6.56 11.75
C VAL A 92 -3.33 6.43 13.23
N ASP A 93 -2.93 5.31 13.84
CA ASP A 93 -3.23 4.98 15.23
C ASP A 93 -4.74 5.15 15.58
N GLY A 94 -5.61 4.79 14.61
CA GLY A 94 -7.06 4.91 14.73
C GLY A 94 -7.64 6.31 14.53
N GLN A 95 -6.81 7.31 14.23
CA GLN A 95 -7.23 8.69 13.96
C GLN A 95 -7.16 9.02 12.46
N PRO A 96 -8.13 9.77 11.91
CA PRO A 96 -8.14 10.18 10.50
C PRO A 96 -7.07 11.21 10.15
#